data_AF-A0A0S7YK16-F1
#
_entry.id   AF-A0A0S7YK16-F1
#
_cell.length_a   1.000
_cell.length_b   1.000
_cell.length_c   1.000
_cell.angle_alpha   90.00
_cell.angle_beta   90.00
_cell.angle_gamma   90.00
#
_symmetry.space_group_name_H-M   'P 1'
#
loop_
_entity.id
_entity.type
_entity.pdbx_description
1 polymer ?
#
loop_
_entity_poly.entity_id
_entity_poly.type
_entity_poly.pdbx_seq_one_letter_code
_entity_poly.pdbx_strand_id
1 'polypeptide(L)'
;MRTQRFWLCLAPAVSWALDVVLTLACQADTYWQGSYRTAQEVNPVARHLLALHPGVFTLGAVAWVLCGVALVLRLPKGVAVALAFVLTLLHATGAATCLVRGGIAGWLCAVAVLLGVERLLAWSWARASISERAGA
;
A
#
# COMPACT_ATOMS: atom_id res chain seq x y z
N MET A 1 -7.46 18.20 -15.90
CA MET A 1 -6.19 17.45 -15.77
C MET A 1 -5.84 17.00 -14.34
N ARG A 2 -5.89 17.84 -13.29
CA ARG A 2 -5.53 17.41 -11.90
C ARG A 2 -6.48 16.36 -11.29
N THR A 3 -7.78 16.46 -11.54
CA THR A 3 -8.80 15.54 -11.00
C THR A 3 -8.66 14.10 -11.51
N GLN A 4 -8.18 13.90 -12.74
CA GLN A 4 -7.89 12.57 -13.30
C GLN A 4 -6.76 11.86 -12.55
N ARG A 5 -5.68 12.60 -12.26
CA ARG A 5 -4.50 12.04 -11.58
C ARG A 5 -4.78 11.71 -10.12
N PHE A 6 -5.77 12.36 -9.51
CA PHE A 6 -6.22 12.02 -8.16
C PHE A 6 -6.81 10.60 -8.11
N TRP A 7 -7.58 10.20 -9.12
CA TRP A 7 -8.10 8.83 -9.21
C TRP A 7 -7.00 7.77 -9.35
N LEU A 8 -5.88 8.08 -10.02
CA LEU A 8 -4.72 7.18 -10.08
C LEU A 8 -4.05 6.96 -8.72
N CYS A 9 -4.22 7.89 -7.78
CA CYS A 9 -3.62 7.80 -6.45
C CYS A 9 -4.47 6.99 -5.47
N LEU A 10 -5.73 6.69 -5.80
CA LEU A 10 -6.66 6.09 -4.85
C LEU A 10 -6.31 4.64 -4.52
N ALA A 11 -6.14 3.80 -5.54
CA ALA A 11 -5.72 2.41 -5.35
C ALA A 11 -4.39 2.29 -4.57
N PRO A 12 -3.30 2.99 -4.94
CA PRO A 12 -2.06 2.87 -4.19
C PRO A 12 -2.17 3.42 -2.76
N ALA A 13 -2.95 4.48 -2.51
CA ALA A 13 -3.14 5.01 -1.16
C ALA A 13 -3.91 4.05 -0.25
N VAL A 14 -4.96 3.40 -0.77
CA VAL A 14 -5.72 2.40 0.00
C VAL A 14 -4.88 1.15 0.24
N SER A 15 -4.18 0.64 -0.78
CA SER A 15 -3.27 -0.50 -0.62
C SER A 15 -2.17 -0.20 0.40
N TRP A 16 -1.58 1.01 0.38
CA TRP A 16 -0.61 1.46 1.38
C TRP A 16 -1.20 1.46 2.80
N ALA A 17 -2.42 2.01 2.98
CA ALA A 17 -3.05 2.05 4.29
C ALA A 17 -3.30 0.63 4.84
N LEU A 18 -3.78 -0.27 3.99
CA LEU A 18 -3.98 -1.68 4.34
C LEU A 18 -2.65 -2.35 4.71
N ASP A 19 -1.60 -2.13 3.92
CA ASP A 19 -0.26 -2.69 4.16
C ASP A 19 0.29 -2.24 5.52
N VAL A 20 0.26 -0.94 5.81
CA VAL A 20 0.75 -0.39 7.09
C VAL A 20 -0.04 -0.93 8.28
N VAL A 21 -1.38 -0.93 8.18
CA VAL A 21 -2.25 -1.41 9.27
C VAL A 21 -2.01 -2.89 9.52
N LEU A 22 -1.98 -3.72 8.49
CA LEU A 22 -1.73 -5.15 8.63
C LEU A 22 -0.33 -5.41 9.15
N THR A 23 0.70 -4.76 8.58
CA THR A 23 2.09 -4.88 9.04
C THR A 23 2.22 -4.66 10.54
N LEU A 24 1.54 -3.65 11.10
CA LEU A 24 1.52 -3.42 12.54
C LEU A 24 0.68 -4.49 13.26
N ALA A 25 -0.51 -4.80 12.76
CA ALA A 25 -1.42 -5.76 13.40
C ALA A 25 -0.86 -7.19 13.49
N CYS A 26 -0.03 -7.65 12.55
CA CYS A 26 0.55 -9.00 12.61
C CYS A 26 1.86 -9.08 13.41
N GLN A 27 2.30 -8.01 14.09
CA GLN A 27 3.45 -8.13 14.98
C GLN A 27 3.08 -8.96 16.22
N ALA A 28 4.02 -9.78 16.69
CA ALA A 28 3.81 -10.63 17.86
C ALA A 28 3.60 -9.80 19.15
N ASP A 29 2.95 -10.37 20.17
CA ASP A 29 2.70 -9.68 21.45
C ASP A 29 3.99 -9.16 22.11
N THR A 30 5.09 -9.92 21.98
CA THR A 30 6.41 -9.52 22.49
C THR A 30 6.94 -8.24 21.84
N TYR A 31 6.60 -7.98 20.58
CA TYR A 31 6.94 -6.72 19.88
C TYR A 31 6.26 -5.54 20.57
N TRP A 32 4.97 -5.67 20.89
CA TRP A 32 4.19 -4.62 21.56
C TRP A 32 4.58 -4.42 23.03
N GLN A 33 5.23 -5.39 23.64
CA GLN A 33 5.87 -5.26 24.97
C GLN A 33 7.24 -4.57 24.93
N GLY A 34 7.67 -4.06 23.76
CA GLY A 34 8.91 -3.31 23.59
C GLY A 34 10.06 -4.10 22.99
N SER A 35 9.88 -5.37 22.63
CA SER A 35 10.91 -6.18 21.96
C SER A 35 11.00 -5.86 20.46
N TYR A 36 11.17 -4.59 20.08
CA TYR A 36 11.04 -4.15 18.68
C TYR A 36 11.96 -4.87 17.68
N ARG A 37 13.11 -5.38 18.13
CA ARG A 37 14.03 -6.17 17.29
C ARG A 37 13.44 -7.48 16.77
N THR A 38 12.34 -7.96 17.34
CA THR A 38 11.60 -9.14 16.85
C THR A 38 10.60 -8.81 15.74
N ALA A 39 10.64 -7.60 15.18
CA ALA A 39 9.79 -7.19 14.07
C ALA A 39 9.81 -8.21 12.92
N GLN A 40 8.61 -8.64 12.53
CA GLN A 40 8.42 -9.64 11.48
C GLN A 40 7.97 -8.96 10.18
N GLU A 41 8.94 -8.52 9.39
CA GLU A 41 8.71 -7.81 8.13
C GLU A 41 9.70 -8.30 7.06
N VAL A 42 9.21 -8.51 5.84
CA VAL A 42 10.00 -9.04 4.71
C VAL A 42 10.82 -7.91 4.09
N ASN A 43 10.28 -6.70 4.01
CA ASN A 43 10.97 -5.53 3.50
C ASN A 43 12.06 -5.08 4.50
N PRO A 44 13.36 -5.10 4.13
CA PRO A 44 14.44 -4.81 5.05
C PRO A 44 14.41 -3.36 5.57
N VAL A 45 13.94 -2.40 4.77
CA VAL A 45 13.83 -1.00 5.18
C VAL A 45 12.72 -0.84 6.20
N ALA A 46 11.53 -1.39 5.92
CA ALA A 46 10.41 -1.35 6.85
C ALA A 46 10.74 -2.08 8.16
N ARG A 47 11.39 -3.25 8.07
CA ARG A 47 11.86 -4.01 9.23
C ARG A 47 12.83 -3.20 10.08
N HIS A 48 13.77 -2.48 9.47
CA HIS A 48 14.71 -1.63 10.20
C HIS A 48 13.98 -0.53 10.96
N LEU A 49 13.02 0.15 10.33
CA LEU A 49 12.22 1.19 11.00
C LEU A 49 11.37 0.62 12.14
N LEU A 50 10.73 -0.53 11.93
CA LEU A 50 9.96 -1.23 12.96
C LEU A 50 10.83 -1.67 14.14
N ALA A 51 12.08 -2.05 13.89
CA ALA A 51 13.04 -2.43 14.91
C ALA A 51 13.53 -1.26 15.77
N LEU A 52 13.42 -0.03 15.27
CA LEU A 52 13.64 1.19 16.05
C LEU A 52 12.42 1.48 16.94
N HIS A 53 11.25 1.65 16.32
CA HIS A 53 9.99 1.92 17.02
C HIS A 53 8.81 1.86 16.03
N PRO A 54 7.61 1.39 16.43
CA PRO A 54 6.43 1.39 15.55
C PRO A 54 6.08 2.79 15.01
N GLY A 55 6.21 3.82 15.84
CA GLY A 55 5.98 5.22 15.42
C GLY A 55 6.99 5.72 14.37
N VAL A 56 8.24 5.27 14.40
CA VAL A 56 9.26 5.62 13.38
C VAL A 56 8.88 4.98 12.04
N PHE A 57 8.43 3.73 12.07
CA PHE A 57 7.86 3.08 10.88
C PHE A 57 6.64 3.83 10.35
N THR A 58 5.67 4.20 11.18
CA THR A 58 4.47 4.94 10.74
C THR A 58 4.83 6.27 10.09
N LEU A 59 5.74 7.05 10.70
CA LEU A 59 6.19 8.32 10.11
C LEU A 59 6.90 8.11 8.77
N GLY A 60 7.79 7.12 8.69
CA GLY A 60 8.46 6.75 7.45
C GLY A 60 7.47 6.31 6.36
N ALA A 61 6.46 5.53 6.72
CA ALA A 61 5.42 5.08 5.80
C ALA A 61 4.55 6.25 5.29
N VAL A 62 4.20 7.20 6.17
CA VAL A 62 3.46 8.42 5.78
C VAL A 62 4.30 9.27 4.83
N ALA A 63 5.58 9.48 5.12
CA ALA A 63 6.49 10.18 4.22
C ALA A 63 6.60 9.47 2.86
N TRP A 64 6.67 8.14 2.86
CA TRP A 64 6.75 7.32 1.65
C TRP A 64 5.52 7.49 0.75
N VAL A 65 4.29 7.39 1.29
CA VAL A 65 3.08 7.54 0.48
C VAL A 65 2.92 8.97 -0.05
N LEU A 66 3.27 9.99 0.74
CA LEU A 66 3.23 11.38 0.30
C LEU A 66 4.21 11.62 -0.87
N CYS A 67 5.42 11.06 -0.79
CA CYS A 67 6.38 11.09 -1.89
C CYS A 67 5.85 10.36 -3.13
N GLY A 68 5.28 9.16 -2.97
CA GLY A 68 4.68 8.39 -4.06
C GLY A 68 3.54 9.16 -4.76
N VAL A 69 2.61 9.71 -4.00
CA VAL A 69 1.51 10.55 -4.52
C VAL A 69 2.07 11.78 -5.24
N ALA A 70 3.03 12.49 -4.64
CA ALA A 70 3.65 13.66 -5.27
C ALA A 70 4.31 13.32 -6.61
N LEU A 71 4.98 12.16 -6.71
CA LEU A 71 5.58 11.68 -7.95
C LEU A 71 4.52 11.34 -9.00
N VAL A 72 3.49 10.56 -8.65
CA VAL A 72 2.39 10.22 -9.58
C VAL A 72 1.72 11.48 -10.13
N LEU A 73 1.52 12.50 -9.30
CA LEU A 73 0.91 13.76 -9.72
C LEU A 73 1.81 14.60 -10.64
N ARG A 74 3.13 14.46 -10.59
CA ARG A 74 4.11 15.26 -11.35
C ARG A 74 4.63 14.58 -12.61
N LEU A 75 4.66 13.26 -12.65
CA LEU A 75 5.25 12.51 -13.76
C LEU A 75 4.40 12.56 -15.06
N PRO A 76 5.01 12.24 -16.23
CA PRO A 76 4.28 12.02 -17.47
C PRO A 76 3.27 10.87 -17.33
N LYS A 77 2.17 10.92 -18.08
CA LYS A 77 1.02 10.00 -17.92
C LYS A 77 1.41 8.52 -17.88
N GLY A 78 2.19 8.05 -18.86
CA GLY A 78 2.60 6.65 -18.93
C GLY A 78 3.39 6.20 -17.70
N VAL A 79 4.32 7.04 -17.24
CA VAL A 79 5.14 6.77 -16.06
C VAL A 79 4.30 6.83 -14.78
N ALA A 80 3.38 7.79 -14.67
CA ALA A 80 2.49 7.93 -13.52
C ALA A 80 1.57 6.70 -13.37
N VAL A 81 1.04 6.17 -14.48
CA VAL A 81 0.22 4.95 -14.47
C VAL A 81 1.04 3.74 -14.05
N ALA A 82 2.24 3.56 -14.63
CA ALA A 82 3.13 2.46 -14.26
C ALA A 82 3.53 2.53 -12.77
N LEU A 83 3.89 3.72 -12.28
CA LEU A 83 4.24 3.94 -10.88
C LEU A 83 3.06 3.64 -9.94
N ALA A 84 1.87 4.14 -10.25
CA ALA A 84 0.66 3.88 -9.45
C ALA A 84 0.32 2.38 -9.39
N PHE A 85 0.46 1.67 -10.51
CA PHE A 85 0.30 0.22 -10.57
C PHE A 85 1.31 -0.51 -9.69
N VAL A 86 2.60 -0.19 -9.84
CA VAL A 86 3.68 -0.81 -9.06
C VAL A 86 3.50 -0.56 -7.56
N LEU A 87 3.17 0.68 -7.15
CA LEU A 87 2.90 1.01 -5.75
C LEU A 87 1.70 0.21 -5.20
N THR A 88 0.62 0.10 -5.97
CA THR A 88 -0.57 -0.68 -5.59
C THR A 88 -0.20 -2.15 -5.40
N LEU A 89 0.52 -2.74 -6.36
CA LEU A 89 0.91 -4.14 -6.35
C LEU A 89 1.84 -4.47 -5.18
N LEU A 90 2.86 -3.64 -4.94
CA LEU A 90 3.82 -3.83 -3.86
C LEU A 90 3.12 -3.80 -2.49
N HIS A 91 2.28 -2.80 -2.23
CA HIS A 91 1.59 -2.69 -0.95
C HIS A 91 0.50 -3.76 -0.76
N ALA A 92 -0.22 -4.14 -1.82
CA ALA A 92 -1.18 -5.24 -1.74
C ALA A 92 -0.49 -6.58 -1.45
N THR A 93 0.71 -6.78 -2.00
CA THR A 93 1.54 -7.96 -1.72
C THR A 93 2.07 -7.91 -0.29
N GLY A 94 2.58 -6.77 0.19
CA GLY A 94 3.00 -6.58 1.58
C GLY A 94 1.89 -6.96 2.56
N ALA A 95 0.70 -6.38 2.38
CA ALA A 95 -0.52 -6.72 3.12
C ALA A 95 -0.80 -8.24 3.12
N ALA A 96 -0.74 -8.89 1.96
CA ALA A 96 -0.98 -10.32 1.83
C ALA A 96 0.06 -11.17 2.58
N THR A 97 1.35 -10.79 2.60
CA THR A 97 2.38 -11.55 3.33
C THR A 97 2.13 -11.63 4.83
N CYS A 98 1.45 -10.62 5.38
CA CYS A 98 1.01 -10.57 6.77
C CYS A 98 -0.10 -11.61 7.02
N LEU A 99 -1.11 -11.60 6.16
CA LEU A 99 -2.31 -12.42 6.30
C LEU A 99 -2.01 -13.91 6.18
N VAL A 100 -1.16 -14.32 5.24
CA VAL A 100 -0.85 -15.75 5.00
C VAL A 100 -0.21 -16.46 6.20
N ARG A 101 0.30 -15.71 7.19
CA ARG A 101 0.82 -16.28 8.46
C ARG A 101 -0.29 -16.90 9.31
N GLY A 102 -1.55 -16.51 9.10
CA GLY A 102 -2.73 -17.07 9.77
C GLY A 102 -3.21 -18.43 9.24
N GLY A 103 -2.39 -19.16 8.47
CA GLY A 103 -2.76 -20.46 7.90
C GLY A 103 -3.82 -20.34 6.80
N ILE A 104 -4.70 -21.35 6.67
CA ILE A 104 -5.70 -21.43 5.58
C ILE A 104 -6.64 -20.21 5.59
N ALA A 105 -7.14 -19.81 6.76
CA ALA A 105 -7.98 -18.62 6.89
C ALA A 105 -7.22 -17.35 6.44
N GLY A 106 -5.95 -17.24 6.83
CA GLY A 106 -5.04 -16.19 6.38
C GLY A 106 -4.87 -16.12 4.86
N TRP A 107 -4.72 -17.27 4.20
CA TRP A 107 -4.68 -17.36 2.74
C TRP A 107 -5.99 -16.92 2.08
N LEU A 108 -7.14 -17.32 2.62
CA LEU A 108 -8.44 -16.87 2.11
C LEU A 108 -8.58 -15.35 2.24
N CYS A 109 -8.17 -14.77 3.37
CA CYS A 109 -8.14 -13.32 3.57
C CYS A 109 -7.18 -12.63 2.59
N ALA A 110 -5.99 -13.19 2.35
CA ALA A 110 -5.03 -12.64 1.40
C ALA A 110 -5.62 -12.59 -0.03
N VAL A 111 -6.25 -13.68 -0.47
CA VAL A 111 -6.94 -13.73 -1.77
C VAL A 111 -8.08 -12.69 -1.83
N ALA A 112 -8.90 -12.60 -0.78
CA ALA A 112 -9.97 -11.62 -0.72
C ALA A 112 -9.46 -10.17 -0.81
N VAL A 113 -8.37 -9.84 -0.12
CA VAL A 113 -7.72 -8.53 -0.19
C VAL A 113 -7.18 -8.25 -1.60
N LEU A 114 -6.49 -9.21 -2.22
CA LEU A 114 -5.95 -9.04 -3.58
C LEU A 114 -7.06 -8.82 -4.61
N LEU A 115 -8.15 -9.57 -4.52
CA LEU A 115 -9.34 -9.35 -5.36
C LEU A 115 -9.97 -7.98 -5.08
N GLY A 116 -10.08 -7.57 -3.82
CA GLY A 116 -10.57 -6.24 -3.45
C GLY A 116 -9.72 -5.11 -4.05
N VAL A 117 -8.39 -5.24 -3.99
CA VAL A 117 -7.45 -4.29 -4.58
C VAL A 117 -7.56 -4.27 -6.11
N GLU A 118 -7.69 -5.42 -6.77
CA GLU A 118 -7.90 -5.52 -8.22
C GLU A 118 -9.15 -4.74 -8.64
N ARG A 119 -10.27 -4.96 -7.95
CA ARG A 119 -11.53 -4.24 -8.23
C ARG A 119 -11.41 -2.75 -7.96
N LEU A 120 -10.73 -2.35 -6.90
CA LEU A 120 -10.47 -0.95 -6.58
C LEU A 120 -9.62 -0.29 -7.68
N LEU A 121 -8.57 -0.97 -8.14
CA LEU A 121 -7.71 -0.50 -9.21
C LEU A 121 -8.51 -0.30 -10.50
N ALA A 122 -9.26 -1.33 -10.93
CA ALA A 122 -10.12 -1.26 -12.12
C ALA A 122 -11.13 -0.10 -12.04
N TRP A 123 -11.80 0.05 -10.90
CA TRP A 123 -12.76 1.14 -10.69
C TRP A 123 -12.09 2.52 -10.71
N SER A 124 -10.96 2.68 -10.02
CA SER A 124 -10.23 3.95 -9.97
C SER A 124 -9.73 4.39 -11.35
N TRP A 125 -9.27 3.43 -12.17
CA TRP A 125 -8.79 3.71 -13.53
C TRP A 125 -9.92 3.97 -14.52
N ALA A 126 -11.07 3.29 -14.36
CA ALA A 126 -12.27 3.63 -15.11
C ALA A 126 -12.68 5.09 -14.87
N ARG A 127 -12.64 5.57 -13.61
CA ARG A 127 -12.90 6.98 -13.28
C ARG A 127 -11.85 7.94 -13.85
N ALA A 128 -10.58 7.56 -13.82
CA ALA A 128 -9.49 8.34 -14.41
C ALA A 128 -9.69 8.51 -15.93
N SER A 129 -10.08 7.45 -16.65
CA SER A 129 -10.30 7.49 -18.10
C SER A 129 -11.59 8.19 -18.53
N ILE A 130 -12.69 8.07 -17.78
CA ILE A 130 -13.94 8.83 -18.04
C ILE A 130 -13.67 10.33 -17.96
N SER A 131 -12.87 10.74 -16.97
CA SER A 131 -12.51 12.14 -16.78
C SER A 131 -11.68 12.67 -17.96
N GLU A 132 -11.03 11.83 -18.78
CA GLU A 132 -10.35 12.24 -20.02
C GLU A 132 -11.30 12.57 -21.15
N ARG A 133 -12.34 11.75 -21.34
CA ARG A 133 -13.30 11.96 -22.43
C ARG A 133 -14.18 13.19 -22.24
N ALA A 134 -14.44 13.57 -20.98
CA ALA A 134 -15.26 14.74 -20.66
C ALA A 134 -14.50 16.09 -20.76
N GLY A 135 -13.18 16.05 -20.94
CA GLY A 135 -12.33 17.25 -21.02
C GLY A 135 -11.62 17.44 -22.37
N ALA A 136 -11.96 16.61 -23.36
CA ALA A 136 -11.56 16.73 -24.76
C ALA A 136 -12.76 17.24 -25.57
#